data_AF-A0A4U6T5C3-F1
#
_entry.id   AF-A0A4U6T5C3-F1
#
_cell.length_a   1.000
_cell.length_b   1.000
_cell.length_c   1.000
_cell.angle_alpha   90.00
_cell.angle_beta   90.00
_cell.angle_gamma   90.00
#
_symmetry.space_group_name_H-M   'P 1'
#
loop_
_entity.id
_entity.type
_entity.pdbx_description
1 polymer ?
#
loop_
_entity_poly.entity_id
_entity_poly.type
_entity_poly.pdbx_seq_one_letter_code
_entity_poly.pdbx_strand_id
1 'polypeptide(L)'
;MPGAAVASPLLLSLSSSSSPFLSSSSTSFLPPSSSAAPLPASRKAAVSVLRALRAEAATLPVLSFTGDKVGEVTLDLKSAPPSTARAVVHRAIITDRQNARRGTASTLTRGEVRGGGRKPYQQKKTGKARRGSQRTPLRPGGGVVFGPKPRDWSIKINRKEKRLAISTALASAAVAEDAFVVEEFDEAFASGPKTRDFVAALQRWGLDPKQKAMFFATEFDDNVRLSGRNIGSLKMLTPRTLNLYDILDARKLFFTPAAVEYLNSRYGASASDDYDTDDEDDVGEELVEQEVEEGTTEEAAQDATEES
;
A
#
# COMPACT_ATOMS: atom_id res chain seq x y z
N MET A 1 38.56 5.34 53.76
CA MET A 1 39.96 5.82 53.81
C MET A 1 40.50 5.53 55.21
N PRO A 2 41.71 4.95 55.39
CA PRO A 2 42.51 4.02 54.56
C PRO A 2 42.85 2.74 55.38
N GLY A 3 43.57 1.69 54.95
CA GLY A 3 44.39 1.38 53.77
C GLY A 3 44.42 -0.15 53.53
N ALA A 4 44.62 -0.65 52.30
CA ALA A 4 45.91 -0.92 51.62
C ALA A 4 46.70 -2.05 52.34
N ALA A 5 47.20 -3.14 51.73
CA ALA A 5 47.70 -3.30 50.37
C ALA A 5 48.09 -4.79 50.01
N VAL A 6 48.15 -5.07 48.69
CA VAL A 6 49.02 -5.98 47.86
C VAL A 6 49.06 -7.52 48.04
N ALA A 7 48.79 -8.26 46.94
CA ALA A 7 49.75 -9.12 46.17
C ALA A 7 49.14 -10.43 45.57
N SER A 8 49.27 -10.60 44.24
CA SER A 8 48.92 -11.77 43.39
C SER A 8 50.10 -12.81 43.30
N PRO A 9 50.21 -13.74 42.31
CA PRO A 9 49.30 -14.57 41.46
C PRO A 9 49.76 -16.07 41.31
N LEU A 10 49.25 -16.80 40.28
CA LEU A 10 49.77 -18.02 39.57
C LEU A 10 49.12 -19.38 39.96
N LEU A 11 48.87 -20.42 39.13
CA LEU A 11 48.84 -20.75 37.67
C LEU A 11 48.31 -22.23 37.54
N LEU A 12 47.61 -22.56 36.42
CA LEU A 12 47.55 -23.85 35.64
C LEU A 12 47.14 -25.19 36.35
N SER A 13 46.56 -26.24 35.75
CA SER A 13 46.20 -26.66 34.38
C SER A 13 45.40 -28.00 34.35
N LEU A 14 44.44 -28.10 33.43
CA LEU A 14 44.09 -29.16 32.43
C LEU A 14 44.28 -30.70 32.63
N SER A 15 43.37 -31.42 31.95
CA SER A 15 43.40 -32.80 31.35
C SER A 15 42.64 -33.89 32.13
N SER A 16 42.00 -34.92 31.56
CA SER A 16 41.67 -35.35 30.19
C SER A 16 40.79 -36.63 30.25
N SER A 17 39.91 -36.84 29.25
CA SER A 17 39.43 -38.12 28.68
C SER A 17 38.64 -39.12 29.57
N SER A 18 37.68 -39.91 29.11
CA SER A 18 37.53 -40.63 27.83
C SER A 18 36.12 -41.24 27.69
N SER A 19 35.55 -41.18 26.49
CA SER A 19 34.46 -42.03 26.01
C SER A 19 34.98 -43.39 25.49
N PRO A 20 34.14 -44.43 25.43
CA PRO A 20 33.84 -45.12 24.14
C PRO A 20 32.36 -45.60 24.05
N PHE A 21 31.62 -45.41 22.94
CA PHE A 21 31.52 -46.15 21.66
C PHE A 21 30.64 -47.44 21.63
N LEU A 22 29.61 -47.39 20.75
CA LEU A 22 29.03 -48.42 19.83
C LEU A 22 28.04 -49.54 20.29
N SER A 23 26.84 -49.50 19.66
CA SER A 23 26.24 -50.54 18.76
C SER A 23 24.95 -51.29 19.17
N SER A 24 23.91 -51.05 18.33
CA SER A 24 22.92 -51.93 17.67
C SER A 24 21.89 -52.81 18.42
N SER A 25 20.68 -52.83 17.81
CA SER A 25 19.58 -53.82 17.83
C SER A 25 18.85 -54.01 19.16
N SER A 26 17.57 -54.36 19.28
CA SER A 26 16.36 -54.44 18.44
C SER A 26 15.26 -54.95 19.40
N THR A 27 13.99 -54.78 19.04
CA THR A 27 12.78 -55.42 19.62
C THR A 27 12.14 -54.77 20.86
N SER A 28 10.86 -54.43 20.73
CA SER A 28 9.74 -54.96 21.54
C SER A 28 8.46 -54.20 21.16
N PHE A 29 7.55 -54.81 20.39
CA PHE A 29 6.34 -55.51 20.86
C PHE A 29 5.25 -54.58 21.44
N LEU A 30 4.14 -54.47 20.71
CA LEU A 30 2.84 -53.94 21.18
C LEU A 30 2.20 -54.89 22.21
N PRO A 31 1.33 -54.37 23.09
CA PRO A 31 -0.10 -54.75 22.99
C PRO A 31 -1.11 -53.59 23.25
N PRO A 32 -2.43 -53.84 23.08
CA PRO A 32 -3.42 -52.82 22.71
C PRO A 32 -4.43 -52.41 23.81
N SER A 33 -5.13 -51.30 23.49
CA SER A 33 -6.49 -50.87 23.86
C SER A 33 -6.89 -50.75 25.34
N SER A 34 -7.12 -49.50 25.77
CA SER A 34 -8.05 -49.13 26.83
C SER A 34 -8.89 -47.94 26.35
N SER A 35 -10.21 -48.11 26.49
CA SER A 35 -11.29 -47.22 26.10
C SER A 35 -11.64 -46.24 27.24
N ALA A 36 -12.19 -45.07 26.83
CA ALA A 36 -13.04 -44.13 27.58
C ALA A 36 -12.39 -42.93 28.31
N ALA A 37 -12.44 -41.74 27.67
CA ALA A 37 -13.40 -40.65 27.96
C ALA A 37 -13.00 -39.35 27.21
N PRO A 38 -13.93 -38.62 26.55
CA PRO A 38 -13.61 -37.39 25.85
C PRO A 38 -13.60 -36.20 26.81
N LEU A 39 -12.50 -35.45 26.82
CA LEU A 39 -12.38 -34.16 27.49
C LEU A 39 -13.21 -33.07 26.77
N PRO A 40 -13.68 -32.04 27.51
CA PRO A 40 -14.73 -31.15 27.04
C PRO A 40 -14.31 -30.31 25.83
N ALA A 41 -15.21 -30.22 24.85
CA ALA A 41 -15.10 -29.37 23.68
C ALA A 41 -14.97 -27.89 24.09
N SER A 42 -13.72 -27.41 24.20
CA SER A 42 -13.41 -26.00 24.20
C SER A 42 -13.82 -25.42 22.84
N ARG A 43 -14.90 -24.62 22.85
CA ARG A 43 -15.42 -23.86 21.72
C ARG A 43 -14.30 -23.04 21.07
N LYS A 44 -13.69 -23.57 20.01
CA LYS A 44 -12.98 -22.73 19.05
C LYS A 44 -14.06 -21.95 18.31
N ALA A 45 -14.13 -20.66 18.61
CA ALA A 45 -14.92 -19.72 17.83
C ALA A 45 -14.64 -19.94 16.35
N ALA A 46 -15.71 -20.11 15.58
CA ALA A 46 -15.67 -20.35 14.16
C ALA A 46 -14.79 -19.30 13.48
N VAL A 47 -13.69 -19.76 12.89
CA VAL A 47 -12.90 -18.97 11.94
C VAL A 47 -13.86 -18.58 10.83
N SER A 48 -14.06 -17.27 10.68
CA SER A 48 -14.87 -16.63 9.66
C SER A 48 -14.63 -17.29 8.30
N VAL A 49 -15.73 -17.73 7.68
CA VAL A 49 -15.77 -18.32 6.33
C VAL A 49 -14.86 -17.51 5.39
N LEU A 50 -13.90 -18.18 4.77
CA LEU A 50 -13.15 -17.62 3.65
C LEU A 50 -14.15 -17.25 2.56
N ARG A 51 -14.37 -15.94 2.39
CA ARG A 51 -15.25 -15.34 1.38
C ARG A 51 -14.87 -15.90 0.00
N ALA A 52 -15.74 -16.74 -0.56
CA ALA A 52 -15.58 -17.24 -1.92
C ALA A 52 -15.82 -16.08 -2.89
N LEU A 53 -14.83 -15.75 -3.71
CA LEU A 53 -14.98 -14.77 -4.80
C LEU A 53 -15.93 -15.38 -5.83
N ARG A 54 -17.17 -14.90 -5.87
CA ARG A 54 -18.15 -15.23 -6.92
C ARG A 54 -18.28 -14.04 -7.87
N ALA A 55 -18.43 -14.38 -9.15
CA ALA A 55 -18.24 -13.53 -10.31
C ALA A 55 -19.52 -13.61 -11.16
N GLU A 56 -20.63 -13.11 -10.62
CA GLU A 56 -21.95 -13.10 -11.25
C GLU A 56 -22.55 -11.70 -11.16
N ALA A 57 -23.41 -11.35 -12.12
CA ALA A 57 -24.17 -10.10 -12.09
C ALA A 57 -25.03 -10.06 -10.82
N ALA A 58 -24.93 -8.96 -10.07
CA ALA A 58 -25.58 -8.81 -8.78
C ALA A 58 -26.57 -7.65 -8.81
N THR A 59 -27.74 -7.87 -8.22
CA THR A 59 -28.72 -6.80 -7.96
C THR A 59 -28.36 -6.10 -6.66
N LEU A 60 -28.32 -4.78 -6.70
CA LEU A 60 -28.06 -3.92 -5.56
C LEU A 60 -29.33 -3.19 -5.16
N PRO A 61 -29.67 -3.15 -3.86
CA PRO A 61 -30.82 -2.38 -3.38
C PRO A 61 -30.52 -0.88 -3.44
N VAL A 62 -31.48 -0.10 -3.96
CA VAL A 62 -31.49 1.35 -3.92
C VAL A 62 -32.15 1.82 -2.63
N LEU A 63 -31.41 2.58 -1.84
CA LEU A 63 -31.84 3.17 -0.58
C LEU A 63 -32.15 4.65 -0.78
N SER A 64 -33.26 5.11 -0.22
CA SER A 64 -33.55 6.53 -0.07
C SER A 64 -32.69 7.17 1.02
N PHE A 65 -32.76 8.50 1.14
CA PHE A 65 -32.14 9.24 2.26
C PHE A 65 -32.70 8.83 3.65
N THR A 66 -33.93 8.31 3.70
CA THR A 66 -34.53 7.79 4.93
C THR A 66 -34.05 6.37 5.28
N GLY A 67 -33.49 5.64 4.30
CA GLY A 67 -33.04 4.26 4.45
C GLY A 67 -34.05 3.22 3.98
N ASP A 68 -35.13 3.66 3.33
CA ASP A 68 -36.15 2.78 2.75
C ASP A 68 -35.67 2.23 1.40
N LYS A 69 -36.06 1.00 1.07
CA LYS A 69 -35.73 0.38 -0.21
C LYS A 69 -36.69 0.90 -1.29
N VAL A 70 -36.17 1.65 -2.26
CA VAL A 70 -36.98 2.26 -3.34
C VAL A 70 -36.95 1.43 -4.62
N GLY A 71 -35.85 0.73 -4.89
CA GLY A 71 -35.70 -0.07 -6.10
C GLY A 71 -34.49 -1.00 -6.09
N GLU A 72 -34.20 -1.60 -7.24
CA GLU A 72 -33.05 -2.46 -7.47
C GLU A 72 -32.32 -2.03 -8.74
N VAL A 73 -30.99 -2.05 -8.73
CA VAL A 73 -30.13 -1.75 -9.89
C VAL A 73 -29.17 -2.91 -10.12
N THR A 74 -28.97 -3.29 -11.37
CA THR A 74 -28.05 -4.38 -11.75
C THR A 74 -26.64 -3.85 -11.96
N LEU A 75 -25.66 -4.52 -11.35
CA LEU A 75 -24.24 -4.28 -11.56
C LEU A 75 -23.65 -5.49 -12.31
N ASP A 76 -23.30 -5.27 -13.58
CA ASP A 76 -22.76 -6.30 -14.47
C ASP A 76 -21.35 -5.90 -14.92
N LEU A 77 -20.34 -6.62 -14.40
CA LEU A 77 -18.93 -6.29 -14.61
C LEU A 77 -18.16 -7.52 -15.13
N LYS A 78 -17.19 -7.28 -16.03
CA LYS A 78 -16.18 -8.27 -16.44
C LYS A 78 -15.45 -8.79 -15.21
N SER A 79 -15.61 -10.06 -14.89
CA SER A 79 -15.02 -10.65 -13.68
C SER A 79 -14.04 -11.76 -14.03
N ALA A 80 -12.97 -11.88 -13.24
CA ALA A 80 -12.03 -12.98 -13.39
C ALA A 80 -12.68 -14.31 -12.97
N PRO A 81 -12.30 -15.45 -13.58
CA PRO A 81 -12.84 -16.74 -13.18
C PRO A 81 -12.44 -17.05 -11.72
N PRO A 82 -13.27 -17.81 -10.98
CA PRO A 82 -13.11 -18.01 -9.54
C PRO A 82 -11.76 -18.65 -9.17
N SER A 83 -11.14 -19.41 -10.08
CA SER A 83 -9.82 -20.01 -9.88
C SER A 83 -8.67 -19.01 -9.87
N THR A 84 -8.74 -17.94 -10.69
CA THR A 84 -7.65 -16.94 -10.84
C THR A 84 -7.96 -15.60 -10.18
N ALA A 85 -9.23 -15.33 -9.83
CA ALA A 85 -9.69 -14.06 -9.26
C ALA A 85 -8.81 -13.56 -8.10
N ARG A 86 -8.50 -14.44 -7.14
CA ARG A 86 -7.65 -14.09 -6.00
C ARG A 86 -6.24 -13.67 -6.44
N ALA A 87 -5.65 -14.35 -7.42
CA ALA A 87 -4.29 -14.09 -7.88
C ALA A 87 -4.21 -12.74 -8.63
N VAL A 88 -5.19 -12.45 -9.48
CA VAL A 88 -5.28 -11.18 -10.23
C VAL A 88 -5.39 -9.99 -9.27
N VAL A 89 -6.32 -10.07 -8.31
CA VAL A 89 -6.51 -9.01 -7.31
C VAL A 89 -5.25 -8.86 -6.44
N HIS A 90 -4.66 -9.97 -5.99
CA HIS A 90 -3.45 -9.98 -5.18
C HIS A 90 -2.25 -9.32 -5.89
N ARG A 91 -2.05 -9.63 -7.18
CA ARG A 91 -0.96 -9.03 -7.96
C ARG A 91 -1.16 -7.52 -8.14
N ALA A 92 -2.39 -7.11 -8.43
CA ALA A 92 -2.71 -5.69 -8.59
C ALA A 92 -2.52 -4.91 -7.29
N ILE A 93 -2.92 -5.46 -6.13
CA ILE A 93 -2.75 -4.77 -4.85
C ILE A 93 -1.27 -4.72 -4.40
N ILE A 94 -0.50 -5.78 -4.62
CA ILE A 94 0.95 -5.74 -4.36
C ILE A 94 1.61 -4.66 -5.20
N THR A 95 1.24 -4.56 -6.48
CA THR A 95 1.76 -3.54 -7.39
C THR A 95 1.42 -2.14 -6.88
N ASP A 96 0.17 -1.89 -6.49
CA ASP A 96 -0.26 -0.61 -5.93
C ASP A 96 0.55 -0.22 -4.67
N ARG A 97 0.66 -1.14 -3.70
CA ARG A 97 1.43 -0.93 -2.46
C ARG A 97 2.91 -0.71 -2.72
N GLN A 98 3.48 -1.43 -3.68
CA GLN A 98 4.89 -1.32 -4.03
C GLN A 98 5.19 0.01 -4.72
N ASN A 99 4.31 0.46 -5.62
CA ASN A 99 4.44 1.75 -6.32
C ASN A 99 4.23 2.94 -5.37
N ALA A 100 3.40 2.80 -4.34
CA ALA A 100 3.25 3.82 -3.29
C ALA A 100 4.51 3.99 -2.40
N ARG A 101 5.46 3.05 -2.46
CA ARG A 101 6.65 3.06 -1.60
C ARG A 101 7.70 4.06 -2.11
N ARG A 102 8.09 5.00 -1.24
CA ARG A 102 9.22 5.90 -1.48
C ARG A 102 10.53 5.28 -1.00
N GLY A 103 11.50 5.12 -1.89
CA GLY A 103 12.84 4.63 -1.55
C GLY A 103 13.78 5.74 -1.11
N THR A 104 13.55 6.32 0.08
CA THR A 104 14.38 7.43 0.63
C THR A 104 15.57 6.96 1.47
N ALA A 105 15.66 5.66 1.76
CA ALA A 105 16.75 5.11 2.56
C ALA A 105 18.10 5.24 1.83
N SER A 106 19.06 5.91 2.47
CA SER A 106 20.39 6.13 1.92
C SER A 106 21.46 5.85 2.97
N THR A 107 22.57 5.24 2.53
CA THR A 107 23.76 5.01 3.34
C THR A 107 24.99 5.52 2.60
N LEU A 108 26.00 5.93 3.36
CA LEU A 108 27.26 6.38 2.79
C LEU A 108 28.12 5.18 2.41
N THR A 109 28.47 5.09 1.12
CA THR A 109 29.45 4.10 0.66
C THR A 109 30.85 4.49 1.11
N ARG A 110 31.82 3.57 0.99
CA ARG A 110 33.23 3.87 1.29
C ARG A 110 33.76 5.11 0.56
N GLY A 111 33.26 5.38 -0.66
CA GLY A 111 33.64 6.54 -1.47
C GLY A 111 33.12 7.86 -0.91
N GLU A 112 31.93 7.85 -0.30
CA GLU A 112 31.18 9.04 0.13
C GLU A 112 31.51 9.48 1.57
N VAL A 113 31.89 8.54 2.45
CA VAL A 113 32.32 8.87 3.83
C VAL A 113 33.53 9.83 3.78
N ARG A 114 33.72 10.77 4.73
CA ARG A 114 34.87 11.73 4.75
C ARG A 114 36.21 11.10 5.20
N GLY A 115 37.38 11.65 4.82
CA GLY A 115 38.74 11.14 5.19
C GLY A 115 39.47 10.18 4.21
N GLY A 116 40.07 9.07 4.68
CA GLY A 116 40.33 7.85 3.88
C GLY A 116 41.28 7.82 2.67
N GLY A 117 41.78 8.96 2.16
CA GLY A 117 42.65 9.01 0.97
C GLY A 117 44.11 8.59 1.21
N ARG A 118 44.62 8.79 2.42
CA ARG A 118 45.98 8.38 2.81
C ARG A 118 45.99 6.98 3.40
N LYS A 119 46.97 6.16 2.98
CA LYS A 119 47.23 4.85 3.57
C LYS A 119 47.64 4.99 5.05
N PRO A 120 47.00 4.27 6.00
CA PRO A 120 47.25 4.50 7.43
C PRO A 120 48.67 4.16 7.90
N TYR A 121 49.29 3.10 7.35
CA TYR A 121 50.65 2.66 7.65
C TYR A 121 51.25 1.90 6.46
N GLN A 122 52.55 1.64 6.51
CA GLN A 122 53.29 0.92 5.47
C GLN A 122 52.75 -0.52 5.28
N GLN A 123 52.98 -1.11 4.10
CA GLN A 123 52.42 -2.43 3.75
C GLN A 123 52.92 -3.58 4.64
N LYS A 124 54.11 -3.43 5.22
CA LYS A 124 54.83 -4.44 6.01
C LYS A 124 55.55 -3.75 7.18
N LYS A 125 56.20 -4.53 8.06
CA LYS A 125 57.02 -4.07 9.19
C LYS A 125 56.26 -3.45 10.39
N THR A 126 54.92 -3.43 10.37
CA THR A 126 54.09 -2.87 11.47
C THR A 126 53.45 -3.93 12.37
N GLY A 127 53.45 -5.21 11.99
CA GLY A 127 52.81 -6.31 12.75
C GLY A 127 51.26 -6.26 12.81
N LYS A 128 50.62 -5.24 12.23
CA LYS A 128 49.17 -5.07 12.17
C LYS A 128 48.58 -5.72 10.92
N ALA A 129 47.27 -6.01 10.94
CA ALA A 129 46.52 -6.45 9.76
C ALA A 129 46.69 -5.47 8.58
N ARG A 130 46.61 -5.93 7.33
CA ARG A 130 46.79 -5.05 6.17
C ARG A 130 45.58 -4.13 5.98
N ARG A 131 45.81 -2.83 5.78
CA ARG A 131 44.73 -1.85 5.58
C ARG A 131 45.09 -0.79 4.55
N GLY A 132 44.20 -0.63 3.57
CA GLY A 132 44.35 0.38 2.51
C GLY A 132 43.79 1.76 2.86
N SER A 133 42.72 1.83 3.66
CA SER A 133 42.02 3.10 3.95
C SER A 133 41.41 3.12 5.34
N GLN A 134 41.27 4.32 5.91
CA GLN A 134 40.58 4.56 7.18
C GLN A 134 39.05 4.40 7.13
N ARG A 135 38.45 4.36 5.93
CA ARG A 135 36.99 4.25 5.73
C ARG A 135 36.51 2.83 5.40
N THR A 136 37.32 1.81 5.71
CA THR A 136 36.93 0.41 5.43
C THR A 136 35.65 0.03 6.19
N PRO A 137 34.71 -0.72 5.57
CA PRO A 137 33.49 -1.20 6.23
C PRO A 137 33.76 -2.08 7.46
N LEU A 138 34.94 -2.71 7.52
CA LEU A 138 35.35 -3.54 8.66
C LEU A 138 35.61 -2.73 9.95
N ARG A 139 35.56 -1.39 9.90
CA ARG A 139 35.75 -0.55 11.08
C ARG A 139 34.52 0.34 11.31
N PRO A 140 34.23 0.67 12.58
CA PRO A 140 33.23 1.68 12.91
C PRO A 140 33.64 3.03 12.29
N GLY A 141 32.66 3.76 11.76
CA GLY A 141 32.89 5.00 11.00
C GLY A 141 33.38 4.80 9.56
N GLY A 142 33.48 3.54 9.09
CA GLY A 142 33.67 3.22 7.68
C GLY A 142 32.38 3.31 6.87
N GLY A 143 32.49 3.17 5.53
CA GLY A 143 31.32 3.10 4.66
C GLY A 143 30.56 1.79 4.80
N VAL A 144 29.28 1.77 4.47
CA VAL A 144 28.42 0.57 4.53
C VAL A 144 28.52 -0.20 3.21
N VAL A 145 28.72 -1.52 3.29
CA VAL A 145 28.69 -2.42 2.12
C VAL A 145 27.27 -2.94 1.92
N PHE A 146 26.78 -2.88 0.68
CA PHE A 146 25.42 -3.28 0.30
C PHE A 146 24.32 -2.61 1.15
N GLY A 147 24.59 -1.40 1.63
CA GLY A 147 23.58 -0.59 2.30
C GLY A 147 22.50 -0.09 1.33
N PRO A 148 21.33 0.32 1.84
CA PRO A 148 20.28 0.88 1.00
C PRO A 148 20.77 2.16 0.31
N LYS A 149 20.34 2.31 -0.94
CA LYS A 149 20.47 3.51 -1.73
C LYS A 149 19.08 3.95 -2.18
N PRO A 150 18.86 5.27 -2.36
CA PRO A 150 17.62 5.76 -2.88
C PRO A 150 17.33 5.08 -4.22
N ARG A 151 16.13 4.53 -4.35
CA ARG A 151 15.71 3.78 -5.53
C ARG A 151 14.22 3.95 -5.75
N ASP A 152 13.81 3.83 -6.99
CA ASP A 152 12.40 3.67 -7.33
C ASP A 152 12.00 2.19 -7.13
N TRP A 153 10.81 1.98 -6.56
CA TRP A 153 10.22 0.65 -6.35
C TRP A 153 9.13 0.33 -7.39
N SER A 154 8.82 1.27 -8.29
CA SER A 154 7.74 1.17 -9.25
C SER A 154 7.85 -0.06 -10.15
N ILE A 155 6.76 -0.82 -10.24
CA ILE A 155 6.58 -1.96 -11.14
C ILE A 155 5.37 -1.74 -12.04
N LYS A 156 5.50 -2.16 -13.30
CA LYS A 156 4.43 -2.06 -14.31
C LYS A 156 3.48 -3.26 -14.20
N ILE A 157 2.18 -3.00 -14.28
CA ILE A 157 1.12 -3.99 -14.47
C ILE A 157 0.36 -3.66 -15.75
N ASN A 158 -0.15 -4.68 -16.45
CA ASN A 158 -0.93 -4.47 -17.67
C ASN A 158 -2.21 -3.70 -17.37
N ARG A 159 -2.58 -2.74 -18.24
CA ARG A 159 -3.79 -1.91 -18.07
C ARG A 159 -5.05 -2.78 -17.96
N LYS A 160 -5.20 -3.77 -18.85
CA LYS A 160 -6.33 -4.73 -18.87
C LYS A 160 -6.39 -5.57 -17.59
N GLU A 161 -5.24 -6.01 -17.07
CA GLU A 161 -5.16 -6.76 -15.80
C GLU A 161 -5.54 -5.91 -14.59
N LYS A 162 -5.11 -4.64 -14.54
CA LYS A 162 -5.51 -3.69 -13.49
C LYS A 162 -7.02 -3.43 -13.50
N ARG A 163 -7.62 -3.22 -14.69
CA ARG A 163 -9.07 -3.04 -14.84
C ARG A 163 -9.83 -4.28 -14.39
N LEU A 164 -9.37 -5.47 -14.79
CA LEU A 164 -9.95 -6.76 -14.37
C LEU A 164 -9.88 -6.97 -12.86
N ALA A 165 -8.81 -6.53 -12.20
CA ALA A 165 -8.69 -6.60 -10.74
C ALA A 165 -9.73 -5.72 -10.02
N ILE A 166 -9.95 -4.49 -10.53
CA ILE A 166 -10.94 -3.56 -9.99
C ILE A 166 -12.36 -4.13 -10.16
N SER A 167 -12.70 -4.57 -11.36
CA SER A 167 -14.01 -5.14 -11.65
C SER A 167 -14.29 -6.41 -10.83
N THR A 168 -13.29 -7.27 -10.67
CA THR A 168 -13.40 -8.47 -9.81
C THR A 168 -13.61 -8.12 -8.34
N ALA A 169 -12.96 -7.06 -7.83
CA ALA A 169 -13.15 -6.59 -6.47
C ALA A 169 -14.57 -6.03 -6.25
N LEU A 170 -15.08 -5.23 -7.18
CA LEU A 170 -16.43 -4.68 -7.14
C LEU A 170 -17.51 -5.77 -7.24
N ALA A 171 -17.36 -6.71 -8.17
CA ALA A 171 -18.28 -7.84 -8.31
C ALA A 171 -18.33 -8.69 -7.02
N SER A 172 -17.18 -8.95 -6.40
CA SER A 172 -17.13 -9.68 -5.12
C SER A 172 -17.72 -8.89 -3.95
N ALA A 173 -17.73 -7.55 -4.02
CA ALA A 173 -18.38 -6.71 -3.01
C ALA A 173 -19.90 -6.76 -3.17
N ALA A 174 -20.39 -6.72 -4.41
CA ALA A 174 -21.81 -6.82 -4.73
C ALA A 174 -22.42 -8.16 -4.30
N VAL A 175 -21.74 -9.28 -4.59
CA VAL A 175 -22.23 -10.63 -4.24
C VAL A 175 -22.33 -10.86 -2.72
N ALA A 176 -21.53 -10.16 -1.92
CA ALA A 176 -21.56 -10.33 -0.47
C ALA A 176 -22.56 -9.43 0.25
N GLU A 177 -23.44 -8.74 -0.48
CA GLU A 177 -24.44 -7.80 0.06
C GLU A 177 -23.81 -6.63 0.87
N ASP A 178 -22.54 -6.33 0.61
CA ASP A 178 -21.80 -5.23 1.24
C ASP A 178 -21.93 -3.92 0.44
N ALA A 179 -22.58 -3.95 -0.72
CA ALA A 179 -22.77 -2.83 -1.62
C ALA A 179 -24.22 -2.32 -1.61
N PHE A 180 -24.39 -1.02 -1.52
CA PHE A 180 -25.69 -0.34 -1.52
C PHE A 180 -25.69 0.77 -2.56
N VAL A 181 -26.82 0.98 -3.22
CA VAL A 181 -27.04 2.17 -4.06
C VAL A 181 -27.83 3.16 -3.23
N VAL A 182 -27.44 4.43 -3.27
CA VAL A 182 -28.14 5.52 -2.57
C VAL A 182 -28.63 6.51 -3.62
N GLU A 183 -29.89 6.93 -3.49
CA GLU A 183 -30.42 8.03 -4.31
C GLU A 183 -29.62 9.32 -4.12
N GLU A 184 -29.72 10.21 -5.09
CA GLU A 184 -29.07 11.52 -5.01
C GLU A 184 -29.61 12.29 -3.80
N PHE A 185 -28.72 12.74 -2.92
CA PHE A 185 -29.07 13.42 -1.67
C PHE A 185 -28.42 14.81 -1.55
N ASP A 186 -27.90 15.35 -2.66
CA ASP A 186 -27.22 16.65 -2.67
C ASP A 186 -28.15 17.76 -2.17
N GLU A 187 -29.44 17.69 -2.49
CA GLU A 187 -30.47 18.64 -2.02
C GLU A 187 -30.59 18.69 -0.49
N ALA A 188 -30.33 17.57 0.22
CA ALA A 188 -30.39 17.53 1.67
C ALA A 188 -29.29 18.37 2.34
N PHE A 189 -28.20 18.65 1.61
CA PHE A 189 -27.06 19.44 2.08
C PHE A 189 -27.04 20.87 1.51
N ALA A 190 -28.06 21.28 0.77
CA ALA A 190 -28.19 22.64 0.21
C ALA A 190 -28.22 23.74 1.29
N SER A 191 -28.65 23.41 2.52
CA SER A 191 -28.64 24.35 3.66
C SER A 191 -27.24 24.65 4.23
N GLY A 192 -26.21 23.93 3.76
CA GLY A 192 -24.81 24.08 4.16
C GLY A 192 -24.17 22.78 4.65
N PRO A 193 -22.82 22.72 4.71
CA PRO A 193 -22.08 21.50 5.03
C PRO A 193 -22.21 21.15 6.52
N LYS A 194 -22.72 19.95 6.82
CA LYS A 194 -22.95 19.45 8.19
C LYS A 194 -22.56 17.98 8.34
N THR A 195 -21.39 17.72 8.93
CA THR A 195 -20.90 16.35 9.20
C THR A 195 -21.82 15.55 10.12
N ARG A 196 -22.47 16.19 11.09
CA ARG A 196 -23.41 15.49 12.00
C ARG A 196 -24.56 14.84 11.25
N ASP A 197 -25.12 15.57 10.29
CA ASP A 197 -26.27 15.12 9.52
C ASP A 197 -25.85 14.01 8.53
N PHE A 198 -24.62 14.10 7.99
CA PHE A 198 -24.02 13.04 7.19
C PHE A 198 -23.77 11.75 7.99
N VAL A 199 -23.26 11.85 9.22
CA VAL A 199 -23.10 10.69 10.12
C VAL A 199 -24.46 10.06 10.45
N ALA A 200 -25.50 10.87 10.65
CA ALA A 200 -26.85 10.36 10.87
C ALA A 200 -27.38 9.62 9.63
N ALA A 201 -27.13 10.13 8.41
CA ALA A 201 -27.50 9.46 7.17
C ALA A 201 -26.79 8.11 7.02
N LEU A 202 -25.47 8.05 7.26
CA LEU A 202 -24.71 6.80 7.26
C LEU A 202 -25.27 5.75 8.23
N GLN A 203 -25.68 6.17 9.44
CA GLN A 203 -26.30 5.29 10.42
C GLN A 203 -27.66 4.75 9.95
N ARG A 204 -28.46 5.57 9.27
CA ARG A 204 -29.74 5.12 8.67
C ARG A 204 -29.53 4.06 7.59
N TRP A 205 -28.47 4.21 6.79
CA TRP A 205 -28.08 3.19 5.79
C TRP A 205 -27.40 1.96 6.41
N GLY A 206 -27.40 1.85 7.74
CA GLY A 206 -26.88 0.69 8.47
C GLY A 206 -25.36 0.66 8.54
N LEU A 207 -24.67 1.79 8.37
CA LEU A 207 -23.23 1.88 8.58
C LEU A 207 -22.91 2.39 9.98
N ASP A 208 -22.18 1.58 10.74
CA ASP A 208 -21.55 2.06 11.97
C ASP A 208 -20.42 3.04 11.62
N PRO A 209 -20.33 4.22 12.26
CA PRO A 209 -19.31 5.22 11.94
C PRO A 209 -17.87 4.75 12.19
N LYS A 210 -17.68 3.64 12.90
CA LYS A 210 -16.37 3.01 13.15
C LYS A 210 -15.93 2.07 12.03
N GLN A 211 -16.86 1.59 11.21
CA GLN A 211 -16.55 0.68 10.11
C GLN A 211 -16.09 1.48 8.90
N LYS A 212 -15.08 0.95 8.18
CA LYS A 212 -14.58 1.60 6.98
C LYS A 212 -15.60 1.49 5.85
N ALA A 213 -15.85 2.60 5.17
CA ALA A 213 -16.74 2.66 4.03
C ALA A 213 -16.12 3.42 2.86
N MET A 214 -16.55 3.06 1.67
CA MET A 214 -16.28 3.80 0.46
C MET A 214 -17.60 4.32 -0.09
N PHE A 215 -17.63 5.60 -0.45
CA PHE A 215 -18.73 6.22 -1.17
C PHE A 215 -18.22 6.62 -2.55
N PHE A 216 -18.86 6.12 -3.61
CA PHE A 216 -18.49 6.39 -4.99
C PHE A 216 -19.64 7.06 -5.73
N ALA A 217 -19.37 8.25 -6.24
CA ALA A 217 -20.26 9.03 -7.10
C ALA A 217 -19.48 9.53 -8.30
N THR A 218 -20.16 9.85 -9.40
CA THR A 218 -19.56 10.50 -10.58
C THR A 218 -18.97 11.85 -10.18
N GLU A 219 -19.78 12.66 -9.51
CA GLU A 219 -19.43 13.97 -8.98
C GLU A 219 -19.99 14.12 -7.56
N PHE A 220 -19.41 15.01 -6.77
CA PHE A 220 -19.91 15.36 -5.44
C PHE A 220 -20.14 16.85 -5.37
N ASP A 221 -21.29 17.25 -4.83
CA ASP A 221 -21.46 18.63 -4.40
C ASP A 221 -20.44 18.99 -3.31
N ASP A 222 -20.00 20.25 -3.32
CA ASP A 222 -18.99 20.73 -2.38
C ASP A 222 -19.45 20.61 -0.93
N ASN A 223 -20.75 20.79 -0.66
CA ASN A 223 -21.28 20.66 0.70
C ASN A 223 -21.19 19.21 1.21
N VAL A 224 -21.45 18.24 0.34
CA VAL A 224 -21.36 16.80 0.65
C VAL A 224 -19.89 16.41 0.89
N ARG A 225 -18.99 16.86 0.00
CA ARG A 225 -17.55 16.62 0.11
C ARG A 225 -16.97 17.18 1.42
N LEU A 226 -17.34 18.40 1.79
CA LEU A 226 -16.92 19.03 3.05
C LEU A 226 -17.50 18.30 4.27
N SER A 227 -18.76 17.84 4.18
CA SER A 227 -19.42 17.11 5.26
C SER A 227 -18.77 15.76 5.53
N GLY A 228 -18.35 15.03 4.48
CA GLY A 228 -17.75 13.69 4.59
C GLY A 228 -16.24 13.67 4.87
N ARG A 229 -15.47 14.67 4.43
CA ARG A 229 -13.99 14.66 4.49
C ARG A 229 -13.40 14.45 5.90
N ASN A 230 -14.09 14.91 6.93
CA ASN A 230 -13.60 14.81 8.32
C ASN A 230 -13.83 13.41 8.95
N ILE A 231 -14.55 12.51 8.27
CA ILE A 231 -14.86 11.18 8.76
C ILE A 231 -13.72 10.24 8.36
N GLY A 232 -12.83 9.89 9.31
CA GLY A 232 -11.65 9.07 9.02
C GLY A 232 -11.92 7.63 8.58
N SER A 233 -13.14 7.13 8.77
CA SER A 233 -13.59 5.80 8.32
C SER A 233 -14.17 5.81 6.90
N LEU A 234 -14.50 6.98 6.36
CA LEU A 234 -15.14 7.13 5.06
C LEU A 234 -14.13 7.63 4.02
N LYS A 235 -14.15 7.02 2.84
CA LYS A 235 -13.50 7.56 1.64
C LYS A 235 -14.53 7.88 0.58
N MET A 236 -14.57 9.14 0.17
CA MET A 236 -15.37 9.59 -0.96
C MET A 236 -14.48 9.57 -2.20
N LEU A 237 -14.88 8.79 -3.21
CA LEU A 237 -14.12 8.59 -4.44
C LEU A 237 -14.95 9.00 -5.65
N THR A 238 -14.26 9.58 -6.61
CA THR A 238 -14.76 9.92 -7.95
C THR A 238 -14.15 8.98 -8.98
N PRO A 239 -14.65 8.93 -10.23
CA PRO A 239 -14.06 8.09 -11.28
C PRO A 239 -12.55 8.31 -11.46
N ARG A 240 -12.08 9.55 -11.27
CA ARG A 240 -10.67 9.93 -11.37
C ARG A 240 -9.81 9.37 -10.23
N THR A 241 -10.38 9.15 -9.05
CA THR A 241 -9.65 8.78 -7.82
C THR A 241 -9.91 7.34 -7.38
N LEU A 242 -10.64 6.56 -8.19
CA LEU A 242 -10.98 5.17 -7.89
C LEU A 242 -9.73 4.27 -7.86
N ASN A 243 -9.44 3.68 -6.69
CA ASN A 243 -8.32 2.77 -6.48
C ASN A 243 -8.79 1.39 -6.01
N LEU A 244 -8.04 0.36 -6.38
CA LEU A 244 -8.29 -1.01 -5.92
C LEU A 244 -8.17 -1.16 -4.40
N TYR A 245 -7.20 -0.48 -3.78
CA TYR A 245 -6.98 -0.57 -2.34
C TYR A 245 -8.17 -0.06 -1.55
N ASP A 246 -8.78 1.05 -1.95
CA ASP A 246 -9.87 1.67 -1.21
C ASP A 246 -11.13 0.80 -1.26
N ILE A 247 -11.36 0.11 -2.39
CA ILE A 247 -12.44 -0.88 -2.54
C ILE A 247 -12.23 -2.08 -1.59
N LEU A 248 -11.00 -2.59 -1.49
CA LEU A 248 -10.68 -3.75 -0.64
C LEU A 248 -10.59 -3.41 0.86
N ASP A 249 -10.22 -2.18 1.21
CA ASP A 249 -10.13 -1.71 2.60
C ASP A 249 -11.50 -1.35 3.20
N ALA A 250 -12.48 -1.04 2.34
CA ALA A 250 -13.84 -0.75 2.75
C ALA A 250 -14.63 -2.03 3.08
N ARG A 251 -15.41 -1.96 4.17
CA ARG A 251 -16.33 -3.03 4.56
C ARG A 251 -17.67 -2.90 3.84
N LYS A 252 -18.14 -1.67 3.66
CA LYS A 252 -19.37 -1.36 2.91
C LYS A 252 -19.07 -0.38 1.79
N LEU A 253 -19.69 -0.59 0.64
CA LEU A 253 -19.58 0.29 -0.52
C LEU A 253 -20.93 0.96 -0.77
N PHE A 254 -20.91 2.26 -1.02
CA PHE A 254 -22.07 3.05 -1.42
C PHE A 254 -21.85 3.61 -2.80
N PHE A 255 -22.87 3.52 -3.65
CA PHE A 255 -22.85 4.00 -5.03
C PHE A 255 -24.03 4.94 -5.27
N THR A 256 -23.88 5.95 -6.11
CA THR A 256 -25.03 6.64 -6.72
C THR A 256 -25.52 5.87 -7.94
N PRO A 257 -26.79 6.03 -8.37
CA PRO A 257 -27.30 5.40 -9.60
C PRO A 257 -26.43 5.73 -10.82
N ALA A 258 -26.07 7.00 -11.00
CA ALA A 258 -25.16 7.46 -12.06
C ALA A 258 -23.77 6.79 -11.99
N ALA A 259 -23.26 6.53 -10.78
CA ALA A 259 -22.00 5.82 -10.60
C ALA A 259 -22.08 4.35 -11.04
N VAL A 260 -23.20 3.67 -10.81
CA VAL A 260 -23.40 2.28 -11.27
C VAL A 260 -23.47 2.22 -12.79
N GLU A 261 -24.17 3.16 -13.42
CA GLU A 261 -24.20 3.28 -14.89
C GLU A 261 -22.79 3.50 -15.47
N TYR A 262 -22.00 4.39 -14.85
CA TYR A 262 -20.60 4.61 -15.23
C TYR A 262 -19.76 3.34 -15.11
N LEU A 263 -19.90 2.58 -14.01
CA LEU A 263 -19.17 1.34 -13.80
C LEU A 263 -19.55 0.27 -14.81
N ASN A 264 -20.85 0.12 -15.12
CA ASN A 264 -21.34 -0.80 -16.13
C ASN A 264 -20.83 -0.42 -17.53
N SER A 265 -20.79 0.88 -17.86
CA SER A 265 -20.22 1.35 -19.12
C SER A 265 -18.72 1.07 -19.24
N ARG A 266 -17.95 1.35 -18.18
CA ARG A 266 -16.48 1.26 -18.20
C ARG A 266 -15.94 -0.17 -18.05
N TYR A 267 -16.62 -1.01 -17.27
CA TYR A 267 -16.16 -2.36 -16.89
C TYR A 267 -17.13 -3.47 -17.30
N GLY A 268 -18.25 -3.16 -17.96
CA GLY A 268 -19.24 -4.15 -18.37
C GLY A 268 -18.74 -5.12 -19.42
N ALA A 269 -19.39 -6.28 -19.52
CA ALA A 269 -19.01 -7.38 -20.43
C ALA A 269 -18.97 -6.97 -21.90
N SER A 270 -19.81 -6.02 -22.30
CA SER A 270 -19.97 -5.49 -23.66
C SER A 270 -19.03 -4.33 -24.01
N ALA A 271 -18.26 -3.78 -23.06
CA ALA A 271 -17.35 -2.69 -23.34
C ALA A 271 -16.25 -3.17 -24.30
N SER A 272 -16.12 -2.54 -25.48
CA SER A 272 -15.02 -2.80 -26.40
C SER A 272 -13.68 -2.44 -25.74
N ASP A 273 -12.67 -3.29 -25.90
CA ASP A 273 -11.36 -3.09 -25.29
C ASP A 273 -10.48 -2.10 -26.08
N ASP A 274 -11.08 -1.28 -26.95
CA ASP A 274 -10.44 -0.44 -27.98
C ASP A 274 -9.83 0.88 -27.44
N TYR A 275 -9.34 0.89 -26.20
CA TYR A 275 -8.73 2.07 -25.57
C TYR A 275 -7.20 2.10 -25.66
N ASP A 276 -6.62 1.52 -26.70
CA ASP A 276 -5.15 1.47 -26.89
C ASP A 276 -4.60 2.68 -27.69
N THR A 277 -5.38 3.73 -27.98
CA THR A 277 -4.94 4.85 -28.85
C THR A 277 -4.67 6.21 -28.17
N ASP A 278 -5.23 6.55 -27.00
CA ASP A 278 -5.32 7.98 -26.60
C ASP A 278 -4.49 8.43 -25.38
N ASP A 279 -3.55 7.63 -24.86
CA ASP A 279 -2.77 8.01 -23.65
C ASP A 279 -1.24 8.08 -23.89
N GLU A 280 -0.77 8.35 -25.11
CA GLU A 280 0.67 8.63 -25.34
C GLU A 280 1.07 10.09 -25.02
N ASP A 281 0.13 11.00 -24.76
CA ASP A 281 0.45 12.44 -24.68
C ASP A 281 0.60 13.03 -23.25
N ASP A 282 0.31 12.30 -22.17
CA ASP A 282 0.32 12.90 -20.81
C ASP A 282 1.68 12.76 -20.05
N VAL A 283 2.77 12.54 -20.79
CA VAL A 283 4.14 12.47 -20.23
C VAL A 283 5.11 13.26 -21.10
N GLY A 284 4.81 14.53 -21.40
CA GLY A 284 5.58 15.26 -22.41
C GLY A 284 5.70 16.78 -22.35
N GLU A 285 4.97 17.53 -21.52
CA GLU A 285 5.05 19.00 -21.55
C GLU A 285 5.06 19.62 -20.16
N GLU A 286 6.18 19.48 -19.44
CA GLU A 286 6.49 20.39 -18.33
C GLU A 286 8.02 20.49 -18.15
N LEU A 287 8.73 20.87 -19.22
CA LEU A 287 10.14 21.27 -19.13
C LEU A 287 10.43 22.47 -20.06
N VAL A 288 10.49 23.64 -19.41
CA VAL A 288 11.33 24.81 -19.74
C VAL A 288 10.89 25.69 -20.92
N GLU A 289 9.91 26.56 -20.67
CA GLU A 289 9.94 27.91 -21.23
C GLU A 289 10.47 28.86 -20.14
N GLN A 290 11.80 29.01 -20.09
CA GLN A 290 12.45 30.05 -19.32
C GLN A 290 13.64 30.58 -20.14
N GLU A 291 13.36 31.15 -21.31
CA GLU A 291 14.28 32.02 -22.04
C GLU A 291 13.50 33.13 -22.77
N VAL A 292 13.01 34.13 -22.03
CA VAL A 292 12.84 35.50 -22.53
C VAL A 292 13.12 36.45 -21.37
N GLU A 293 14.32 37.05 -21.37
CA GLU A 293 14.58 38.46 -21.04
C GLU A 293 16.09 38.68 -20.86
N GLU A 294 16.83 38.74 -21.96
CA GLU A 294 18.05 39.57 -22.03
C GLU A 294 18.08 40.27 -23.40
N GLY A 295 17.97 41.61 -23.39
CA GLY A 295 18.70 42.44 -24.34
C GLY A 295 17.98 43.04 -25.54
N THR A 296 16.86 43.76 -25.35
CA THR A 296 16.46 44.84 -26.28
C THR A 296 16.37 46.17 -25.53
N THR A 297 17.53 46.75 -25.23
CA THR A 297 17.68 48.19 -24.91
C THR A 297 18.97 48.73 -25.52
N GLU A 298 19.05 48.71 -26.86
CA GLU A 298 20.02 49.53 -27.61
C GLU A 298 19.28 50.29 -28.71
N GLU A 299 18.31 51.13 -28.35
CA GLU A 299 17.76 52.12 -29.30
C GLU A 299 17.03 53.28 -28.58
N ALA A 300 17.63 53.89 -27.55
CA ALA A 300 17.09 55.13 -26.95
C ALA A 300 18.09 55.87 -26.03
N ALA A 301 19.32 56.15 -26.47
CA ALA A 301 20.22 57.07 -25.75
C ALA A 301 21.39 57.57 -26.61
N GLN A 302 21.10 58.21 -27.75
CA GLN A 302 22.06 59.06 -28.46
C GLN A 302 21.35 60.33 -28.94
N ASP A 303 20.77 61.07 -27.99
CA ASP A 303 20.37 62.46 -28.24
C ASP A 303 20.33 63.20 -26.90
N ALA A 304 21.51 63.49 -26.34
CA ALA A 304 21.78 64.55 -25.36
C ALA A 304 23.17 64.34 -24.74
N THR A 305 24.22 64.86 -25.39
CA THR A 305 25.41 65.49 -24.76
C THR A 305 26.48 65.71 -25.82
N GLU A 306 26.54 66.92 -26.38
CA GLU A 306 27.80 67.63 -26.68
C GLU A 306 27.44 69.09 -27.06
N GLU A 307 27.19 69.90 -26.03
CA GLU A 307 27.54 71.32 -26.04
C GLU A 307 29.06 71.41 -25.81
N SER A 308 29.82 71.67 -26.87
CA SER A 308 31.00 72.57 -26.94
C SER A 308 31.78 72.33 -28.24
#